data_AF-A0A161M2R0-F1
#
_entry.id   AF-A0A161M2R0-F1
#
_cell.length_a   1.000
_cell.length_b   1.000
_cell.length_c   1.000
_cell.angle_alpha   90.00
_cell.angle_beta   90.00
_cell.angle_gamma   90.00
#
_symmetry.space_group_name_H-M   'P 1'
#
loop_
_entity.id
_entity.type
_entity.pdbx_description
1 polymer ?
#
loop_
_entity_poly.entity_id
_entity_poly.type
_entity_poly.pdbx_seq_one_letter_code
_entity_poly.pdbx_strand_id
1 'polypeptide(L)'
;MRSHLMQIKHIPEELSDGTVWEQLSQSIWKKIVMSQQTEETYKRKMALWKYLYVTIKSYYPKYGLYMVGSTMNGFGIESSDVDMCLVIKHAEVDQRNEALSYLKEMLSIFSHCEYVENLELIQAKVPILKFRDSKQG
;
A
#
# COMPACT_ATOMS: atom_id res chain seq x y z
N MET A 1 7.73 -12.85 -8.15
CA MET A 1 7.50 -11.95 -6.99
C MET A 1 7.37 -12.81 -5.74
N ARG A 2 7.97 -12.44 -4.61
CA ARG A 2 8.00 -13.25 -3.37
C ARG A 2 6.71 -13.07 -2.54
N SER A 3 5.53 -13.14 -3.18
CA SER A 3 4.23 -12.88 -2.54
C SER A 3 3.94 -13.80 -1.36
N HIS A 4 4.41 -15.06 -1.42
CA HIS A 4 4.26 -16.02 -0.34
C HIS A 4 4.96 -15.62 0.97
N LEU A 5 5.91 -14.68 0.93
CA LEU A 5 6.59 -14.17 2.13
C LEU A 5 5.77 -13.07 2.84
N MET A 6 4.70 -12.57 2.22
CA MET A 6 3.88 -11.49 2.77
C MET A 6 2.77 -11.99 3.70
N GLN A 7 2.65 -13.31 3.85
CA GLN A 7 1.72 -13.96 4.76
C GLN A 7 2.46 -14.95 5.65
N ILE A 8 2.30 -14.80 6.96
CA ILE A 8 2.84 -15.70 7.96
C ILE A 8 1.98 -16.96 7.97
N LYS A 9 2.59 -18.10 7.63
CA LYS A 9 1.94 -19.42 7.62
C LYS A 9 2.49 -20.38 8.70
N HIS A 10 3.61 -20.04 9.31
CA HIS A 10 4.28 -20.88 10.30
C HIS A 10 3.79 -20.56 11.71
N ILE A 11 3.32 -21.57 12.44
CA ILE A 11 2.90 -21.45 13.84
C ILE A 11 4.13 -21.49 14.74
N PRO A 12 4.37 -20.49 15.62
CA PRO A 12 5.46 -20.54 16.58
C PRO A 12 5.40 -21.78 17.48
N GLU A 13 6.53 -22.46 17.66
CA GLU A 13 6.62 -23.73 18.41
C GLU A 13 6.30 -23.55 19.91
N GLU A 14 6.60 -22.38 20.48
CA GLU A 14 6.48 -22.06 21.91
C GLU A 14 5.10 -21.44 22.28
N LEU A 15 4.06 -21.66 21.47
CA LEU A 15 2.73 -21.10 21.74
C LEU A 15 1.98 -21.76 22.91
N SER A 16 2.45 -22.91 23.38
CA SER A 16 1.92 -23.62 24.53
C SER A 16 3.09 -24.09 25.38
N ASP A 17 3.66 -23.14 26.11
CA ASP A 17 4.85 -23.29 26.95
C ASP A 17 4.52 -23.55 28.42
N GLY A 18 3.23 -23.63 28.79
CA GLY A 18 2.76 -23.85 30.16
C GLY A 18 3.00 -22.66 31.10
N THR A 19 3.43 -21.50 30.58
CA THR A 19 3.71 -20.32 31.38
C THR A 19 2.44 -19.51 31.65
N VAL A 20 2.52 -18.56 32.58
CA VAL A 20 1.44 -17.60 32.83
C VAL A 20 1.11 -16.72 31.60
N TRP A 21 2.00 -16.68 30.60
CA TRP A 21 1.83 -15.89 29.38
C TRP A 21 1.20 -16.68 28.23
N GLU A 22 1.00 -17.99 28.36
CA GLU A 22 0.50 -18.86 27.30
C GLU A 22 -0.79 -18.31 26.64
N GLN A 23 -1.78 -17.96 27.44
CA GLN A 23 -3.06 -17.43 26.94
C GLN A 23 -2.90 -16.11 26.18
N LEU A 24 -1.98 -15.25 26.64
CA LEU A 24 -1.67 -13.98 25.97
C LEU A 24 -0.98 -14.24 24.63
N SER A 25 0.04 -15.10 24.61
CA SER A 25 0.77 -15.49 23.40
C SER A 25 -0.17 -16.08 22.34
N GLN A 26 -1.07 -16.99 22.73
CA GLN A 26 -2.07 -17.56 21.83
C GLN A 26 -3.05 -16.51 21.31
N SER A 27 -3.49 -15.58 22.14
CA SER A 27 -4.41 -14.50 21.75
C SER A 27 -3.77 -13.54 20.75
N ILE A 28 -2.51 -13.15 20.97
CA ILE A 28 -1.74 -12.31 20.06
C ILE A 28 -1.55 -13.03 18.72
N TRP A 29 -1.13 -14.30 18.75
CA TRP A 29 -0.95 -15.09 17.54
C TRP A 29 -2.24 -15.22 16.73
N LYS A 30 -3.34 -15.56 17.39
CA LYS A 30 -4.66 -15.65 16.77
C LYS A 30 -5.05 -14.32 16.12
N LYS A 31 -4.80 -13.19 16.79
CA LYS A 31 -5.09 -11.86 16.24
C LYS A 31 -4.28 -11.58 14.97
N ILE A 32 -2.98 -11.92 14.96
CA ILE A 32 -2.13 -11.78 13.77
C ILE A 32 -2.69 -12.63 12.63
N VAL A 33 -2.91 -13.93 12.85
CA VAL A 33 -3.37 -14.85 11.80
C VAL A 33 -4.71 -14.45 11.22
N MET A 34 -5.64 -13.95 12.05
CA MET A 34 -6.97 -13.53 11.60
C MET A 34 -7.00 -12.18 10.90
N SER A 35 -6.00 -11.32 11.09
CA SER A 35 -6.01 -9.95 10.57
C SER A 35 -4.97 -9.70 9.48
N GLN A 36 -3.88 -10.47 9.43
CA GLN A 36 -2.78 -10.29 8.48
C GLN A 36 -3.27 -10.25 7.02
N GLN A 37 -2.55 -9.49 6.22
CA GLN A 37 -2.71 -9.49 4.78
C GLN A 37 -2.38 -10.89 4.21
N THR A 38 -3.32 -11.44 3.45
CA THR A 38 -3.16 -12.68 2.72
C THR A 38 -2.33 -12.48 1.46
N GLU A 39 -1.78 -13.58 0.95
CA GLU A 39 -1.08 -13.56 -0.33
C GLU A 39 -1.98 -13.09 -1.48
N GLU A 40 -3.27 -13.42 -1.43
CA GLU A 40 -4.24 -12.98 -2.43
C GLU A 40 -4.45 -11.47 -2.37
N THR A 41 -4.71 -10.92 -1.19
CA THR A 41 -4.86 -9.47 -1.00
C THR A 41 -3.61 -8.72 -1.43
N TYR A 42 -2.42 -9.22 -1.11
CA TYR A 42 -1.17 -8.66 -1.63
C TYR A 42 -1.12 -8.64 -3.17
N LYS A 43 -1.48 -9.75 -3.83
CA LYS A 43 -1.50 -9.83 -5.30
C LYS A 43 -2.47 -8.82 -5.91
N ARG A 44 -3.65 -8.65 -5.31
CA ARG A 44 -4.64 -7.67 -5.79
C ARG A 44 -4.15 -6.22 -5.59
N LYS A 45 -3.53 -5.90 -4.45
CA LYS A 45 -2.85 -4.60 -4.22
C LYS A 45 -1.74 -4.33 -5.24
N MET A 46 -0.93 -5.35 -5.55
CA MET A 46 0.12 -5.25 -6.58
C MET A 46 -0.44 -5.04 -7.99
N ALA A 47 -1.61 -5.61 -8.30
CA ALA A 47 -2.29 -5.41 -9.58
C ALA A 47 -2.74 -3.95 -9.75
N LEU A 48 -3.30 -3.35 -8.70
CA LEU A 48 -3.65 -1.92 -8.67
C LEU A 48 -2.41 -1.05 -8.91
N TRP A 49 -1.32 -1.27 -8.16
CA TRP A 49 -0.07 -0.53 -8.36
C TRP A 49 0.47 -0.69 -9.78
N LYS A 50 0.43 -1.89 -10.35
CA LYS A 50 0.91 -2.14 -11.70
C LYS A 50 0.08 -1.37 -12.73
N TYR A 51 -1.24 -1.36 -12.57
CA TYR A 51 -2.14 -0.58 -13.41
C TYR A 51 -1.78 0.91 -13.36
N LEU A 52 -1.72 1.49 -12.16
CA LEU A 52 -1.40 2.91 -11.97
C LEU A 52 0.01 3.26 -12.47
N TYR A 53 0.99 2.39 -12.24
CA TYR A 53 2.36 2.59 -12.72
C TYR A 53 2.42 2.65 -14.25
N VAL A 54 1.74 1.73 -14.94
CA VAL A 54 1.69 1.72 -16.42
C VAL A 54 0.99 2.97 -16.93
N THR A 55 -0.13 3.36 -16.32
CA THR A 55 -0.85 4.59 -16.67
C THR A 55 0.03 5.82 -16.47
N ILE A 56 0.69 5.98 -15.33
CA ILE A 56 1.58 7.12 -15.10
C ILE A 56 2.72 7.13 -16.11
N LYS A 57 3.34 5.97 -16.39
CA LYS A 57 4.45 5.86 -17.32
C LYS A 57 4.09 6.23 -18.76
N SER A 58 2.85 6.01 -19.20
CA SER A 58 2.42 6.38 -20.55
C SER A 58 2.34 7.90 -20.74
N TYR A 59 2.02 8.66 -19.69
CA TYR A 59 1.99 10.13 -19.72
C TYR A 59 3.34 10.76 -19.34
N TYR A 60 4.00 10.21 -18.31
CA TYR A 60 5.22 10.76 -17.71
C TYR A 60 6.31 9.69 -17.52
N PRO A 61 7.12 9.40 -18.56
CA PRO A 61 8.17 8.38 -18.50
C PRO A 61 9.22 8.59 -17.40
N LYS A 62 9.40 9.85 -16.95
CA LYS A 62 10.33 10.23 -15.87
C LYS A 62 9.84 9.86 -14.46
N TYR A 63 8.55 9.57 -14.27
CA TYR A 63 7.99 9.26 -12.95
C TYR A 63 8.15 7.78 -12.62
N GLY A 64 8.54 7.46 -11.40
CA GLY A 64 8.49 6.13 -10.79
C GLY A 64 7.38 6.09 -9.77
N LEU A 65 6.73 4.94 -9.63
CA LEU A 65 5.75 4.68 -8.58
C LEU A 65 6.22 3.48 -7.79
N TYR A 66 6.36 3.63 -6.48
CA TYR A 66 6.86 2.57 -5.59
C TYR A 66 5.81 2.25 -4.55
N MET A 67 5.55 0.96 -4.35
CA MET A 67 4.73 0.53 -3.22
C MET A 67 5.53 0.64 -1.93
N VAL A 68 4.93 1.22 -0.90
CA VAL A 68 5.55 1.47 0.41
C VAL A 68 4.57 1.10 1.53
N GLY A 69 4.95 1.42 2.77
CA GLY A 69 4.07 1.25 3.92
C GLY A 69 3.81 -0.21 4.29
N SER A 70 2.66 -0.43 4.93
CA SER A 70 2.29 -1.70 5.56
C SER A 70 2.22 -2.87 4.57
N THR A 71 1.88 -2.58 3.31
CA THR A 71 1.78 -3.60 2.25
C THR A 71 3.13 -4.28 1.96
N MET A 72 4.26 -3.60 2.20
CA MET A 72 5.60 -4.09 1.85
C MET A 72 6.46 -4.50 3.05
N ASN A 73 6.10 -4.11 4.28
CA ASN A 73 6.94 -4.32 5.46
C ASN A 73 6.59 -5.59 6.28
N GLY A 74 5.60 -6.36 5.84
CA GLY A 74 5.16 -7.58 6.53
C GLY A 74 4.17 -7.37 7.68
N PHE A 75 3.77 -6.12 7.96
CA PHE A 75 2.79 -5.77 8.98
C PHE A 75 1.43 -5.31 8.41
N GLY A 76 1.22 -5.49 7.11
CA GLY A 76 -0.06 -5.22 6.47
C GLY A 76 -1.16 -6.13 7.01
N ILE A 77 -2.34 -5.56 7.23
CA ILE A 77 -3.58 -6.30 7.49
C ILE A 77 -4.48 -6.26 6.25
N GLU A 78 -5.51 -7.10 6.22
CA GLU A 78 -6.46 -7.18 5.11
C GLU A 78 -7.07 -5.82 4.73
N SER A 79 -7.45 -5.04 5.74
CA SER A 79 -8.06 -3.72 5.57
C SER A 79 -7.05 -2.56 5.53
N SER A 80 -5.74 -2.84 5.42
CA SER A 80 -4.74 -1.78 5.34
C SER A 80 -4.83 -1.05 4.00
N ASP A 81 -4.76 0.28 4.06
CA ASP A 81 -4.56 1.14 2.90
C ASP A 81 -3.30 0.75 2.12
N VAL A 82 -3.26 1.14 0.84
CA VAL A 82 -2.11 0.96 -0.04
C VAL A 82 -1.36 2.28 -0.16
N ASP A 83 -0.18 2.33 0.43
CA ASP A 83 0.69 3.49 0.33
C ASP A 83 1.59 3.38 -0.91
N MET A 84 1.62 4.45 -1.71
CA MET A 84 2.49 4.54 -2.88
C MET A 84 3.27 5.84 -2.88
N CYS A 85 4.54 5.77 -3.28
CA CYS A 85 5.43 6.93 -3.40
C CYS A 85 5.70 7.22 -4.87
N LEU A 86 5.35 8.44 -5.31
CA LEU A 86 5.71 8.97 -6.61
C LEU A 86 7.11 9.59 -6.54
N VAL A 87 8.01 9.16 -7.42
CA VAL A 87 9.40 9.61 -7.46
C VAL A 87 9.71 10.16 -8.84
N ILE A 88 10.33 11.32 -8.91
CA ILE A 88 10.75 11.92 -10.19
C ILE A 88 12.23 11.64 -10.36
N LYS A 89 12.60 10.92 -11.42
CA LYS A 89 14.01 10.62 -11.68
C LYS A 89 14.78 11.90 -12.00
N HIS A 90 15.98 12.01 -11.45
CA HIS A 90 16.94 13.10 -11.72
C HIS A 90 16.47 14.50 -11.32
N ALA A 91 15.57 14.61 -10.33
CA ALA A 91 15.16 15.88 -9.75
C ALA A 91 15.06 15.76 -8.22
N GLU A 92 15.62 16.73 -7.50
CA GLU A 92 15.24 16.95 -6.11
C GLU A 92 13.94 17.77 -6.10
N VAL A 93 12.88 17.20 -5.53
CA VAL A 93 11.54 17.82 -5.53
C VAL A 93 11.35 18.59 -4.24
N ASP A 94 11.08 19.89 -4.33
CA ASP A 94 10.56 20.66 -3.20
C ASP A 94 9.16 20.13 -2.83
N GLN A 95 9.09 19.42 -1.72
CA GLN A 95 7.87 18.77 -1.23
C GLN A 95 6.74 19.76 -0.89
N ARG A 96 7.06 21.05 -0.69
CA ARG A 96 6.07 22.05 -0.29
C ARG A 96 5.44 22.75 -1.50
N ASN A 97 6.24 23.08 -2.51
CA ASN A 97 5.78 23.86 -3.65
C ASN A 97 5.58 23.00 -4.91
N GLU A 98 6.49 22.10 -5.21
CA GLU A 98 6.46 21.32 -6.44
C GLU A 98 5.61 20.05 -6.32
N ALA A 99 5.61 19.39 -5.16
CA ALA A 99 4.81 18.17 -4.96
C ALA A 99 3.31 18.40 -5.22
N LEU A 100 2.77 19.56 -4.84
CA LEU A 100 1.38 19.91 -5.13
C LEU A 100 1.11 20.00 -6.64
N SER A 101 2.05 20.52 -7.42
CA SER A 101 1.90 20.59 -8.88
C SER A 101 1.87 19.19 -9.47
N TYR A 102 2.80 18.33 -9.07
CA TYR A 102 2.87 16.95 -9.55
C TYR A 102 1.64 16.12 -9.13
N LEU A 103 1.15 16.30 -7.91
CA LEU A 103 -0.07 15.62 -7.45
C LEU A 103 -1.32 16.13 -8.18
N LYS A 104 -1.37 17.39 -8.64
CA LYS A 104 -2.44 17.89 -9.52
C LYS A 104 -2.40 17.26 -10.91
N GLU A 105 -1.21 17.00 -11.45
CA GLU A 105 -1.07 16.23 -12.69
C GLU A 105 -1.61 14.81 -12.50
N MET A 106 -1.25 14.15 -11.39
CA MET A 106 -1.76 12.81 -11.08
C MET A 106 -3.28 12.80 -10.86
N LEU A 107 -3.81 13.82 -10.20
CA LEU A 107 -5.25 14.03 -10.02
C LEU A 107 -5.97 14.04 -11.37
N SER A 108 -5.44 14.78 -12.35
CA SER A 108 -6.01 14.87 -13.70
C SER A 108 -5.93 13.55 -14.47
N ILE A 109 -4.86 12.76 -14.32
CA ILE A 109 -4.77 11.44 -14.96
C ILE A 109 -5.74 10.47 -14.30
N PHE A 110 -5.76 10.42 -12.98
CA PHE A 110 -6.54 9.45 -12.22
C PHE A 110 -8.04 9.73 -12.28
N SER A 111 -8.47 10.96 -12.53
CA SER A 111 -9.90 11.27 -12.75
C SER A 111 -10.49 10.60 -14.00
N HIS A 112 -9.64 10.12 -14.92
CA HIS A 112 -10.07 9.39 -16.12
C HIS A 112 -9.90 7.88 -15.98
N CYS A 113 -9.40 7.39 -14.84
CA CYS A 113 -9.25 5.97 -14.59
C CYS A 113 -10.57 5.36 -14.11
N GLU A 114 -11.07 4.36 -14.83
CA GLU A 114 -12.35 3.68 -14.55
C GLU A 114 -12.48 3.18 -13.10
N TYR A 115 -11.38 2.75 -12.50
CA TYR A 115 -11.38 2.09 -11.19
C TYR A 115 -11.00 3.01 -10.02
N VAL A 116 -10.90 4.31 -10.26
CA VAL A 116 -10.56 5.31 -9.25
C VAL A 116 -11.83 6.05 -8.82
N GLU A 117 -12.24 5.84 -7.58
CA GLU A 117 -13.37 6.52 -6.94
C GLU A 117 -12.89 7.46 -5.82
N ASN A 118 -13.71 8.44 -5.45
CA ASN A 118 -13.46 9.33 -4.29
C ASN A 118 -12.06 9.96 -4.30
N LEU A 119 -11.61 10.37 -5.49
CA LEU A 119 -10.29 10.95 -5.70
C LEU A 119 -10.21 12.36 -5.09
N GLU A 120 -9.29 12.55 -4.15
CA GLU A 120 -9.14 13.76 -3.36
C GLU A 120 -7.66 14.12 -3.17
N LEU A 121 -7.32 15.40 -3.41
CA LEU A 121 -6.01 15.95 -3.08
C LEU A 121 -6.05 16.58 -1.68
N ILE A 122 -5.30 16.00 -0.75
CA ILE A 122 -5.21 16.47 0.64
C ILE A 122 -3.92 17.28 0.82
N GLN A 123 -4.06 18.57 1.16
CA GLN A 123 -2.93 19.51 1.31
C GLN A 123 -2.45 19.59 2.77
N ALA A 124 -1.93 18.47 3.28
CA ALA A 124 -1.31 18.41 4.60
C ALA A 124 0.18 18.84 4.55
N LYS A 125 0.92 18.68 5.67
CA LYS A 125 2.37 18.95 5.73
C LYS A 125 3.15 18.17 4.65
N VAL A 126 2.69 16.96 4.35
CA VAL A 126 3.08 16.20 3.16
C VAL A 126 1.80 16.03 2.35
N PRO A 127 1.69 16.63 1.15
CA PRO A 127 0.49 16.52 0.36
C PRO A 127 0.34 15.09 -0.17
N ILE A 128 -0.90 14.58 -0.18
CA ILE A 128 -1.20 13.22 -0.64
C ILE A 128 -2.42 13.22 -1.56
N LEU A 129 -2.43 12.27 -2.50
CA LEU A 129 -3.58 11.99 -3.35
C LEU A 129 -4.25 10.71 -2.83
N LYS A 130 -5.47 10.83 -2.33
CA LYS A 130 -6.26 9.75 -1.76
C LYS A 130 -7.37 9.35 -2.73
N PHE A 131 -7.62 8.06 -2.87
CA PHE A 131 -8.73 7.53 -3.65
C PHE A 131 -9.09 6.13 -3.19
N ARG A 132 -10.19 5.60 -3.72
CA ARG A 132 -10.68 4.24 -3.51
C ARG A 132 -10.58 3.44 -4.80
N ASP A 133 -10.09 2.20 -4.72
CA ASP A 133 -10.09 1.26 -5.85
C ASP A 133 -11.45 0.55 -5.92
N SER A 134 -12.25 0.86 -6.93
CA SER A 134 -13.60 0.29 -7.07
C SER A 134 -13.59 -1.21 -7.38
N LYS A 135 -12.45 -1.77 -7.85
CA LYS A 135 -12.32 -3.22 -8.08
C LYS A 135 -12.21 -4.04 -6.80
N GLN A 136 -11.69 -3.42 -5.74
CA GLN A 136 -11.28 -4.16 -4.54
C GLN A 136 -12.01 -3.70 -3.27
N GLY A 137 -12.60 -2.50 -3.30
CA GLY A 137 -13.43 -1.99 -2.23
C GLY A 137 -12.66 -1.24 -1.17
#